data_AF-A0A6N7CJW9-F1
#
_entry.id   AF-A0A6N7CJW9-F1
#
_cell.length_a   1.000
_cell.length_b   1.000
_cell.length_c   1.000
_cell.angle_alpha   90.00
_cell.angle_beta   90.00
_cell.angle_gamma   90.00
#
_symmetry.space_group_name_H-M   'P 1'
#
loop_
_entity.id
_entity.type
_entity.pdbx_description
1 polymer ?
#
loop_
_entity_poly.entity_id
_entity_poly.type
_entity_poly.pdbx_seq_one_letter_code
_entity_poly.pdbx_strand_id
1 'polypeptide(L)'
;MARGVLAELLSLAPNVNVDTIPLEIWFRVREILASNGVSHRAFAAAMNIKFCGSTLWKHGVSRSRLVKVAEFLDDDGLRVLATSDVFWDRVVDIVSGGTQEVFTCPVLGADNVVVDGVVVRQGRQ
;
A
#
# COMPACT_ATOMS: atom_id res chain seq x y z
N MET A 1 -22.62 -20.89 -6.19
CA MET A 1 -21.27 -21.00 -5.61
C MET A 1 -20.64 -19.61 -5.40
N ALA A 2 -20.27 -18.86 -6.44
CA ALA A 2 -19.54 -17.58 -6.30
C ALA A 2 -20.23 -16.48 -5.44
N ARG A 3 -21.56 -16.30 -5.53
CA ARG A 3 -22.29 -15.30 -4.71
C ARG A 3 -22.33 -15.63 -3.22
N GLY A 4 -22.34 -16.91 -2.86
CA GLY A 4 -22.34 -17.33 -1.46
C GLY A 4 -20.99 -17.06 -0.79
N VAL A 5 -19.90 -17.37 -1.50
CA VAL A 5 -18.54 -17.10 -1.05
C VAL A 5 -18.28 -15.60 -0.85
N LEU A 6 -18.78 -14.75 -1.76
CA LEU A 6 -18.63 -13.30 -1.61
C LEU A 6 -19.35 -12.77 -0.37
N ALA A 7 -20.58 -13.23 -0.11
CA ALA A 7 -21.33 -12.81 1.08
C ALA A 7 -20.63 -13.22 2.38
N GLU A 8 -20.01 -14.40 2.39
CA GLU A 8 -19.24 -14.91 3.53
C GLU A 8 -17.96 -14.10 3.75
N LEU A 9 -17.21 -13.78 2.69
CA LEU A 9 -16.03 -12.92 2.75
C LEU A 9 -16.35 -11.52 3.26
N LEU A 10 -17.46 -10.93 2.81
CA LEU A 10 -17.88 -9.58 3.25
C LEU A 10 -18.32 -9.53 4.72
N SER A 11 -18.65 -10.68 5.32
CA SER A 11 -19.04 -10.77 6.73
C SER A 11 -17.85 -10.88 7.69
N LEU A 12 -16.64 -11.13 7.17
CA LEU A 12 -15.44 -11.27 7.99
C LEU A 12 -14.89 -9.89 8.42
N ALA A 13 -14.53 -9.79 9.70
CA ALA A 13 -13.82 -8.62 10.21
C ALA A 13 -12.41 -8.56 9.59
N PRO A 14 -12.03 -7.45 8.91
CA PRO A 14 -10.70 -7.31 8.33
C PRO A 14 -9.63 -7.33 9.42
N ASN A 15 -8.56 -8.11 9.21
CA ASN A 15 -7.40 -8.04 10.08
C ASN A 15 -6.62 -6.75 9.79
N VAL A 16 -6.48 -5.88 10.79
CA VAL A 16 -5.86 -4.55 10.67
C VAL A 16 -4.34 -4.56 10.45
N ASN A 17 -3.70 -5.73 10.59
CA ASN A 17 -2.24 -5.89 10.50
C ASN A 17 -1.76 -6.50 9.17
N VAL A 18 -2.68 -6.77 8.25
CA VAL A 18 -2.40 -7.16 6.86
C VAL A 18 -2.87 -6.01 5.94
N ASP A 19 -2.35 -5.93 4.72
CA ASP A 19 -2.64 -4.82 3.79
C ASP A 19 -2.20 -3.43 4.29
N THR A 20 -0.97 -3.36 4.80
CA THR A 20 -0.37 -2.08 5.21
C THR A 20 0.49 -1.54 4.09
N ILE A 21 0.37 -0.25 3.81
CA ILE A 21 1.24 0.44 2.86
C ILE A 21 2.68 0.46 3.44
N PRO A 22 3.70 0.11 2.64
CA PRO A 22 5.08 0.04 3.11
C PRO A 22 5.57 1.34 3.76
N LEU A 23 6.52 1.23 4.71
CA LEU A 23 7.00 2.35 5.52
C LEU A 23 7.66 3.46 4.67
N GLU A 24 8.12 3.12 3.47
CA GLU A 24 8.75 4.00 2.50
C GLU A 24 7.82 5.16 2.11
N ILE A 25 6.50 4.99 2.22
CA ILE A 25 5.54 6.06 1.99
C ILE A 25 5.76 7.26 2.94
N TRP A 26 6.35 7.03 4.12
CA TRP A 26 6.66 8.10 5.07
C TRP A 26 7.71 9.06 4.55
N PHE A 27 8.59 8.66 3.62
CA PHE A 27 9.53 9.60 3.00
C PHE A 27 8.77 10.67 2.23
N ARG A 28 7.82 10.26 1.37
CA ARG A 28 6.96 11.18 0.62
C ARG A 28 6.12 12.07 1.53
N VAL A 29 5.50 11.49 2.56
CA VAL A 29 4.70 12.27 3.54
C VAL A 29 5.56 13.35 4.21
N ARG A 30 6.80 13.01 4.61
CA ARG A 30 7.70 13.97 5.25
C ARG A 30 8.19 15.06 4.30
N GLU A 31 8.40 14.75 3.03
CA GLU A 31 8.72 15.74 2.01
C GLU A 31 7.59 16.76 1.86
N ILE A 32 6.34 16.29 1.70
CA ILE A 32 5.17 17.16 1.58
C ILE A 32 4.98 18.03 2.84
N LEU A 33 5.14 17.43 4.03
CA LEU A 33 5.10 18.19 5.29
C LEU A 33 6.15 19.29 5.35
N ALA A 34 7.39 19.00 4.92
CA ALA A 34 8.47 19.98 4.89
C ALA A 34 8.19 21.11 3.89
N SER A 35 7.71 20.77 2.69
CA SER A 35 7.31 21.74 1.66
C SER A 35 6.19 22.67 2.13
N ASN A 36 5.25 22.15 2.94
CA ASN A 36 4.13 22.91 3.48
C ASN A 36 4.44 23.61 4.82
N GLY A 37 5.69 23.51 5.32
CA GLY A 37 6.08 24.11 6.60
C GLY A 37 5.39 23.48 7.83
N VAL A 38 4.84 22.28 7.69
CA VAL A 38 4.09 21.60 8.76
C VAL A 38 5.06 20.83 9.65
N SER A 39 5.11 21.20 10.93
CA SER A 39 5.92 20.48 11.91
C SER A 39 5.36 19.07 12.17
N HIS A 40 6.24 18.12 12.51
CA HIS A 40 5.81 16.76 12.90
C HIS A 40 4.83 16.74 14.09
N ARG A 41 4.92 17.74 14.98
CA ARG A 41 3.99 17.88 16.13
C ARG A 41 2.61 18.32 15.67
N ALA A 42 2.53 19.29 14.76
CA ALA A 42 1.27 19.73 14.16
C ALA A 42 0.61 18.59 13.37
N PHE A 43 1.40 17.83 12.61
CA PHE A 43 0.93 16.64 11.93
C PHE A 43 0.36 15.58 12.90
N ALA A 44 1.08 15.27 13.98
CA ALA A 44 0.59 14.30 14.97
C ALA A 44 -0.73 14.76 15.62
N ALA A 45 -0.86 16.06 15.91
CA ALA A 45 -2.11 16.64 16.41
C ALA A 45 -3.25 16.53 15.38
N ALA A 46 -2.99 16.85 14.11
CA ALA A 46 -3.98 16.71 13.03
C ALA A 46 -4.44 15.26 12.83
N MET A 47 -3.54 14.29 13.01
CA MET A 47 -3.86 12.86 12.91
C MET A 47 -4.54 12.29 14.17
N ASN A 48 -4.70 13.10 15.23
CA ASN A 48 -5.13 12.68 16.57
C ASN A 48 -4.29 11.49 17.11
N ILE A 49 -2.97 11.58 16.92
CA ILE A 49 -2.00 10.58 17.38
C ILE A 49 -1.14 11.22 18.47
N LYS A 50 -0.91 10.48 19.56
CA LYS A 50 0.06 10.91 20.58
C LYS A 50 1.43 11.06 19.93
N PHE A 51 2.01 12.25 20.02
CA PHE A 51 3.36 12.50 19.53
C PHE A 51 4.37 11.70 20.38
N CYS A 52 4.85 10.59 19.82
CA CYS A 52 5.82 9.69 20.44
C CYS A 52 7.15 9.65 19.66
N GLY A 53 7.61 10.82 19.19
CA GLY A 53 8.88 10.94 18.47
C GLY A 53 8.87 10.20 17.12
N SER A 54 9.82 9.30 16.92
CA SER A 54 10.03 8.62 15.63
C SER A 54 9.25 7.33 15.44
N THR A 55 8.52 6.85 16.46
CA THR A 55 7.81 5.56 16.43
C THR A 55 6.79 5.46 15.29
N LEU A 56 6.13 6.59 14.95
CA LEU A 56 5.15 6.64 13.85
C LEU A 56 5.76 6.20 12.50
N TRP A 57 7.05 6.46 12.29
CA TRP A 57 7.74 6.25 11.02
C TRP A 57 8.34 4.85 10.88
N LYS A 58 8.28 4.01 11.92
CA LYS A 58 8.96 2.70 11.97
C LYS A 58 8.12 1.55 11.41
N HIS A 59 6.86 1.79 11.11
CA HIS A 59 5.91 0.76 10.68
C HIS A 59 5.16 1.20 9.43
N GLY A 60 4.68 0.21 8.69
CA GLY A 60 3.72 0.43 7.61
C GLY A 60 2.47 1.14 8.10
N VAL A 61 1.78 1.80 7.19
CA VAL A 61 0.59 2.60 7.50
C VAL A 61 -0.66 1.86 7.03
N SER A 62 -1.67 1.77 7.89
CA SER A 62 -2.96 1.22 7.48
C SER A 62 -3.63 2.14 6.45
N ARG A 63 -4.42 1.58 5.54
CA ARG A 63 -5.21 2.35 4.57
C ARG A 63 -6.00 3.48 5.21
N SER A 64 -6.74 3.16 6.29
CA SER A 64 -7.56 4.11 7.03
C SER A 64 -6.77 5.29 7.60
N ARG A 65 -5.50 5.07 7.98
CA ARG A 65 -4.63 6.15 8.43
C ARG A 65 -4.08 6.93 7.24
N LEU A 66 -3.70 6.26 6.15
CA LEU A 66 -3.22 6.94 4.96
C LEU A 66 -4.29 7.82 4.31
N VAL A 67 -5.57 7.44 4.35
CA VAL A 67 -6.69 8.30 3.92
C VAL A 67 -6.67 9.64 4.67
N LYS A 68 -6.57 9.61 6.01
CA LYS A 68 -6.51 10.84 6.82
C LYS A 68 -5.30 11.70 6.48
N VAL A 69 -4.15 11.05 6.23
CA VAL A 69 -2.93 11.75 5.81
C VAL A 69 -3.14 12.40 4.45
N ALA A 70 -3.75 11.70 3.49
CA ALA A 70 -4.04 12.20 2.15
C ALA A 70 -5.02 13.38 2.18
N GLU A 71 -6.06 13.32 3.03
CA GLU A 71 -7.01 14.42 3.24
C GLU A 71 -6.34 15.65 3.86
N PHE A 72 -5.48 15.44 4.86
CA PHE A 72 -4.78 16.53 5.53
C PHE A 72 -3.74 17.22 4.64
N LEU A 73 -3.03 16.44 3.81
CA LEU A 73 -2.01 16.95 2.89
C LEU A 73 -2.56 17.37 1.53
N ASP A 74 -3.82 17.06 1.26
CA ASP A 74 -4.47 17.16 -0.05
C ASP A 74 -3.63 16.56 -1.20
N ASP A 75 -3.13 15.33 -1.00
CA ASP A 75 -2.30 14.63 -1.98
C ASP A 75 -3.09 13.49 -2.65
N ASP A 76 -3.35 13.64 -3.94
CA ASP A 76 -4.07 12.65 -4.76
C ASP A 76 -3.33 11.32 -4.90
N GLY A 77 -2.00 11.33 -4.90
CA GLY A 77 -1.21 10.10 -4.98
C GLY A 77 -1.34 9.24 -3.72
N LEU A 78 -1.34 9.88 -2.54
CA LEU A 78 -1.61 9.22 -1.27
C LEU A 78 -3.06 8.73 -1.21
N ARG A 79 -4.00 9.51 -1.76
CA ARG A 79 -5.41 9.13 -1.85
C ARG A 79 -5.59 7.86 -2.68
N VAL A 80 -5.01 7.82 -3.88
CA VAL A 80 -5.03 6.64 -4.77
C VAL A 80 -4.44 5.41 -4.08
N LEU A 81 -3.28 5.54 -3.41
CA LEU A 81 -2.67 4.42 -2.70
C LEU A 81 -3.56 3.92 -1.55
N ALA A 82 -4.20 4.83 -0.83
CA ALA A 82 -5.04 4.50 0.32
C ALA A 82 -6.36 3.81 -0.08
N THR A 83 -6.95 4.19 -1.23
CA THR A 83 -8.27 3.70 -1.67
C THR A 83 -8.21 2.64 -2.77
N SER A 84 -7.02 2.29 -3.28
CA SER A 84 -6.85 1.23 -4.26
C SER A 84 -7.31 -0.14 -3.73
N ASP A 85 -7.96 -0.94 -4.57
CA ASP A 85 -8.38 -2.31 -4.26
C ASP A 85 -7.20 -3.32 -4.31
N VAL A 86 -5.99 -2.88 -4.66
CA VAL A 86 -4.79 -3.73 -4.71
C VAL A 86 -4.25 -3.99 -3.31
N PHE A 87 -4.20 -5.26 -2.90
CA PHE A 87 -3.69 -5.68 -1.61
C PHE A 87 -2.15 -5.60 -1.52
N TRP A 88 -1.63 -5.00 -0.46
CA TRP A 88 -0.19 -4.96 -0.17
C TRP A 88 0.22 -6.11 0.74
N ASP A 89 1.03 -7.01 0.20
CA ASP A 89 1.64 -8.09 0.97
C ASP A 89 3.16 -7.92 1.08
N ARG A 90 3.72 -8.42 2.18
CA ARG A 90 5.16 -8.37 2.44
C ARG A 90 5.83 -9.58 1.80
N VAL A 91 6.86 -9.34 0.99
CA VAL A 91 7.79 -10.40 0.60
C VAL A 91 8.54 -10.89 1.83
N VAL A 92 8.32 -12.15 2.21
CA VAL A 92 8.93 -12.76 3.41
C VAL A 92 10.24 -13.47 3.13
N ASP A 93 10.45 -13.93 1.89
CA ASP A 93 11.64 -14.66 1.47
C ASP A 93 11.84 -14.55 -0.04
N ILE A 94 13.09 -14.70 -0.49
CA ILE A 94 13.46 -14.75 -1.91
C ILE A 94 14.43 -15.91 -2.07
N VAL A 95 13.95 -16.98 -2.69
CA VAL A 95 14.74 -18.20 -2.94
C VAL A 95 14.97 -18.39 -4.44
N SER A 96 16.13 -18.92 -4.81
CA SER A 96 16.41 -19.26 -6.20
C SER A 96 15.53 -20.43 -6.63
N GLY A 97 14.75 -20.25 -7.70
CA GLY A 97 13.92 -21.28 -8.31
C GLY A 97 14.70 -22.29 -9.18
N GLY A 98 16.01 -22.08 -9.38
CA GLY A 98 16.80 -22.84 -10.34
C GLY A 98 16.47 -22.51 -11.80
N THR A 99 16.89 -23.38 -12.72
CA THR A 99 16.58 -23.23 -14.15
C THR A 99 15.20 -23.77 -14.45
N GLN A 100 14.32 -22.92 -14.97
CA GLN A 100 12.96 -23.28 -15.37
C GLN A 100 12.64 -22.64 -16.73
N GLU A 101 11.73 -23.26 -17.47
CA GLU A 101 11.18 -22.63 -18.68
C GLU A 101 10.29 -21.45 -18.28
N VAL A 102 10.51 -20.30 -18.91
CA VAL A 102 9.77 -19.06 -18.62
C VAL A 102 8.97 -18.64 -19.84
N PHE A 103 7.74 -18.21 -19.61
CA PHE A 103 6.83 -17.78 -20.66
C PHE A 103 6.52 -16.29 -20.50
N THR A 104 6.39 -15.59 -21.62
CA THR A 104 5.89 -14.21 -21.66
C THR A 104 4.52 -14.20 -22.31
N CYS A 105 3.58 -13.44 -21.72
CA CYS A 105 2.25 -13.22 -22.28
C CYS A 105 2.10 -11.73 -22.59
N PRO A 106 2.35 -11.28 -23.84
CA PRO A 106 2.13 -9.89 -24.20
C PRO A 106 0.62 -9.61 -24.21
N VAL A 107 0.21 -8.62 -23.42
CA VAL A 107 -1.19 -8.15 -23.39
C VAL A 107 -1.25 -6.77 -24.01
N LEU A 108 -1.97 -6.65 -25.12
CA LEU A 108 -2.06 -5.39 -25.86
C LEU A 108 -2.66 -4.30 -24.97
N GLY A 109 -1.91 -3.21 -24.79
CA GLY A 109 -2.33 -2.05 -24.00
C GLY A 109 -2.12 -2.18 -22.48
N ALA A 110 -1.42 -3.21 -21.99
CA ALA A 110 -1.12 -3.36 -20.57
C ALA A 110 0.35 -3.75 -20.34
N ASP A 111 1.08 -2.92 -19.58
CA ASP A 111 2.47 -3.20 -19.17
C ASP A 111 2.55 -4.17 -17.96
N ASN A 112 1.45 -4.35 -17.24
CA ASN A 112 1.36 -5.21 -16.06
C ASN A 112 0.25 -6.24 -16.24
N VAL A 113 0.43 -7.43 -15.68
CA VAL A 113 -0.54 -8.53 -15.69
C VAL A 113 -0.63 -9.15 -14.30
N VAL A 114 -1.76 -9.75 -13.96
CA VAL A 114 -1.92 -10.52 -12.72
C VAL A 114 -1.59 -11.99 -12.99
N VAL A 115 -0.61 -12.53 -12.28
CA VAL A 115 -0.21 -13.94 -12.34
C VAL A 115 -0.22 -14.48 -10.91
N ASP A 116 -0.95 -15.57 -10.69
CA ASP A 116 -1.14 -16.18 -9.36
C ASP A 116 -1.54 -15.19 -8.26
N GLY A 117 -2.37 -14.20 -8.61
CA GLY A 117 -2.86 -13.17 -7.69
C GLY A 117 -1.87 -12.03 -7.42
N VAL A 118 -0.70 -12.01 -8.05
CA VAL A 118 0.32 -10.98 -7.89
C VAL A 118 0.43 -10.13 -9.16
N VAL A 119 0.53 -8.81 -9.00
CA VAL A 119 0.79 -7.91 -10.11
C VAL A 119 2.25 -8.02 -10.54
N VAL A 120 2.48 -8.47 -11.76
CA VAL A 120 3.81 -8.58 -12.37
C VAL A 120 3.94 -7.63 -13.55
N ARG A 121 5.12 -7.02 -13.69
CA ARG A 121 5.46 -6.26 -14.89
C ARG A 121 5.84 -7.23 -15.99
N GLN A 122 5.33 -7.00 -17.20
CA GLN A 122 5.72 -7.77 -18.37
C GLN A 122 7.19 -7.49 -18.72
N GLY A 123 7.93 -8.55 -19.04
CA GLY A 123 9.30 -8.42 -19.55
C GLY A 123 9.29 -7.75 -20.92
N ARG A 124 10.20 -6.80 -21.15
CA ARG A 124 10.54 -6.35 -22.51
C ARG A 124 11.57 -7.33 -23.08
N GLN A 125 11.32 -7.83 -24.28
CA GLN A 125 12.34 -8.50 -25.09
C GLN A 125 13.38 -7.50 -25.59
#